data_AF-A0A4Q0V8Q2-F1
#
_entry.id   AF-A0A4Q0V8Q2-F1
#
_cell.length_a   1.000
_cell.length_b   1.000
_cell.length_c   1.000
_cell.angle_alpha   90.00
_cell.angle_beta   90.00
_cell.angle_gamma   90.00
#
_symmetry.space_group_name_H-M   'P 1'
#
loop_
_entity.id
_entity.type
_entity.pdbx_description
1 polymer ?
#
loop_
_entity_poly.entity_id
_entity_poly.type
_entity_poly.pdbx_seq_one_letter_code
_entity_poly.pdbx_strand_id
1 'polypeptide(L)'
;MNNLKTLKEILFSFILSLFFILLSIEIVVNFKYLYYLDIKFLNLEHASNLSYDEIKLNYDYLIDFITSAENIDFNIPSFPSSTEGILHFYEVRDIFTNIKLLFYITAIISTFIAYYSFKNTNFHIFYYSSHILLTIPLLLITTFVLNFNKVFTYFHKIFFNNDFWIFDINKDPIINILPEEFFLHMAIFINIMVIIFAITCRKIYKKSSSLI
;
A
#
# COMPACT_ATOMS: atom_id res chain seq x y z
N MET A 1 13.11 36.83 -0.80
CA MET A 1 13.91 35.61 -1.05
C MET A 1 13.53 34.40 -0.17
N ASN A 2 12.92 34.54 1.02
CA ASN A 2 12.57 33.40 1.89
C ASN A 2 11.39 32.52 1.42
N ASN A 3 10.38 33.09 0.77
CA ASN A 3 9.16 32.32 0.43
C ASN A 3 9.41 31.26 -0.65
N LEU A 4 10.26 31.55 -1.64
CA LEU A 4 10.59 30.62 -2.73
C LEU A 4 11.39 29.41 -2.23
N LYS A 5 12.32 29.64 -1.29
CA LYS A 5 13.11 28.58 -0.64
C LYS A 5 12.19 27.65 0.18
N THR A 6 11.29 28.23 0.96
CA THR A 6 10.32 27.49 1.78
C THR A 6 9.35 26.68 0.91
N LEU A 7 8.85 27.26 -0.19
CA LEU A 7 7.97 26.56 -1.13
C LEU A 7 8.65 25.33 -1.77
N LYS A 8 9.91 25.49 -2.18
CA LYS A 8 10.70 24.38 -2.74
C LYS A 8 10.87 23.25 -1.73
N GLU A 9 11.20 23.58 -0.48
CA GLU A 9 11.35 22.59 0.60
C GLU A 9 10.05 21.83 0.85
N ILE A 10 8.91 22.53 0.88
CA ILE A 10 7.59 21.91 1.03
C ILE A 10 7.30 20.95 -0.15
N LEU A 11 7.51 21.39 -1.39
CA LEU A 11 7.30 20.55 -2.57
C LEU A 11 8.17 19.29 -2.54
N PHE A 12 9.46 19.44 -2.22
CA PHE A 12 10.37 18.30 -2.09
C PHE A 12 9.94 17.36 -0.96
N SER A 13 9.38 17.91 0.12
CA SER A 13 8.89 17.13 1.24
C SER A 13 7.65 16.31 0.88
N PHE A 14 6.76 16.83 0.04
CA PHE A 14 5.64 16.08 -0.52
C PHE A 14 6.11 14.91 -1.37
N ILE A 15 7.06 15.13 -2.28
CA ILE A 15 7.61 14.06 -3.13
C ILE A 15 8.29 12.99 -2.29
N LEU A 16 9.12 13.39 -1.31
CA LEU A 16 9.78 12.45 -0.41
C LEU A 16 8.78 11.66 0.45
N SER A 17 7.70 12.31 0.88
CA SER A 17 6.65 11.64 1.66
C SER A 17 5.87 10.65 0.80
N LEU A 18 5.51 11.04 -0.43
CA LEU A 18 4.84 10.17 -1.39
C LEU A 18 5.69 8.92 -1.69
N PHE A 19 7.00 9.09 -1.87
CA PHE A 19 7.92 7.96 -2.02
C PHE A 19 7.85 6.99 -0.84
N PHE A 20 7.91 7.47 0.42
CA PHE A 20 7.84 6.58 1.59
C PHE A 20 6.49 5.89 1.76
N ILE A 21 5.39 6.54 1.37
CA ILE A 21 4.06 5.92 1.36
C ILE A 21 4.01 4.80 0.31
N LEU A 22 4.46 5.07 -0.92
CA LEU A 22 4.50 4.08 -2.00
C LEU A 22 5.45 2.92 -1.66
N LEU A 23 6.61 3.20 -1.07
CA LEU A 23 7.52 2.19 -0.56
C LEU A 23 6.86 1.29 0.48
N SER A 24 6.04 1.86 1.37
CA SER A 24 5.30 1.10 2.37
C SER A 24 4.28 0.16 1.73
N ILE A 25 3.56 0.64 0.70
CA ILE A 25 2.60 -0.17 -0.08
C ILE A 25 3.34 -1.31 -0.80
N GLU A 26 4.41 -1.01 -1.53
CA GLU A 26 5.21 -2.01 -2.25
C GLU A 26 5.76 -3.09 -1.31
N ILE A 27 6.28 -2.71 -0.13
CA ILE A 27 6.76 -3.67 0.86
C ILE A 27 5.62 -4.57 1.35
N VAL A 28 4.48 -3.99 1.75
CA VAL A 28 3.40 -4.75 2.38
C VAL A 28 2.70 -5.69 1.39
N VAL A 29 2.46 -5.24 0.16
CA VAL A 29 1.82 -6.06 -0.89
C VAL A 29 2.70 -7.26 -1.28
N ASN A 30 4.02 -7.07 -1.38
CA ASN A 30 4.94 -8.16 -1.71
C ASN A 30 5.30 -9.03 -0.48
N PHE A 31 4.96 -8.62 0.74
CA PHE A 31 5.20 -9.39 1.95
C PHE A 31 4.06 -10.40 2.21
N LYS A 32 4.02 -11.46 1.39
CA LYS A 32 2.98 -12.51 1.45
C LYS A 32 2.85 -13.19 2.83
N TYR A 33 3.90 -13.14 3.64
CA TYR A 33 3.90 -13.73 4.99
C TYR A 33 2.87 -13.09 5.92
N LEU A 34 2.47 -11.82 5.72
CA LEU A 34 1.35 -11.24 6.46
C LEU A 34 0.08 -12.07 6.26
N TYR A 35 -0.25 -12.38 5.00
CA TYR A 35 -1.42 -13.19 4.68
C TYR A 35 -1.29 -14.62 5.20
N TYR A 36 -0.10 -15.23 5.12
CA TYR A 36 0.13 -16.58 5.63
C TYR A 36 -0.19 -16.71 7.14
N LEU A 37 0.13 -15.69 7.92
CA LEU A 37 -0.27 -15.62 9.33
C LEU A 37 -1.80 -15.49 9.44
N ASP A 38 -2.41 -14.67 8.59
CA ASP A 38 -3.86 -14.45 8.57
C ASP A 38 -4.67 -15.68 8.14
N ILE A 39 -4.13 -16.59 7.33
CA ILE A 39 -4.80 -17.87 7.04
C ILE A 39 -5.16 -18.59 8.35
N LYS A 40 -4.24 -18.59 9.33
CA LYS A 40 -4.47 -19.19 10.65
C LYS A 40 -5.23 -18.25 11.58
N PHE A 41 -4.81 -16.98 11.67
CA PHE A 41 -5.40 -16.02 12.61
C PHE A 41 -6.88 -15.76 12.34
N LEU A 42 -7.29 -15.73 11.07
CA LEU A 42 -8.67 -15.53 10.64
C LEU A 42 -9.43 -16.86 10.40
N ASN A 43 -8.81 -18.01 10.69
CA ASN A 43 -9.39 -19.35 10.47
C ASN A 43 -9.92 -19.58 9.04
N LEU A 44 -9.17 -19.13 8.03
CA LEU A 44 -9.63 -19.18 6.63
C LEU A 44 -9.83 -20.61 6.11
N GLU A 45 -9.07 -21.58 6.61
CA GLU A 45 -9.26 -23.00 6.28
C GLU A 45 -10.68 -23.48 6.62
N HIS A 46 -11.18 -23.10 7.79
CA HIS A 46 -12.54 -23.45 8.19
C HIS A 46 -13.59 -22.65 7.42
N ALA A 47 -13.34 -21.35 7.20
CA ALA A 47 -14.28 -20.47 6.49
C ALA A 47 -14.48 -20.86 5.01
N SER A 48 -13.41 -21.33 4.36
CA SER A 48 -13.41 -21.67 2.93
C SER A 48 -13.51 -23.18 2.65
N ASN A 49 -13.36 -24.03 3.68
CA ASN A 49 -13.23 -25.49 3.55
C ASN A 49 -12.06 -25.90 2.62
N LEU A 50 -10.96 -25.15 2.67
CA LEU A 50 -9.74 -25.40 1.92
C LEU A 50 -8.57 -25.69 2.85
N SER A 51 -7.56 -26.40 2.33
CA SER A 51 -6.31 -26.59 3.06
C SER A 51 -5.47 -25.30 3.09
N TYR A 52 -4.63 -25.12 4.11
CA TYR A 52 -3.67 -24.01 4.17
C TYR A 52 -2.85 -23.85 2.89
N ASP A 53 -2.33 -24.96 2.35
CA ASP A 53 -1.47 -24.93 1.16
C ASP A 53 -2.23 -24.49 -0.08
N GLU A 54 -3.51 -24.86 -0.18
CA GLU A 54 -4.37 -24.44 -1.28
C GLU A 54 -4.72 -22.96 -1.20
N ILE A 55 -5.08 -22.46 -0.01
CA ILE A 55 -5.32 -21.03 0.21
C ILE A 55 -4.08 -20.22 -0.14
N LYS A 56 -2.92 -20.67 0.34
CA LYS A 56 -1.62 -20.07 0.07
C LYS A 56 -1.30 -20.04 -1.42
N LEU A 57 -1.51 -21.15 -2.14
CA LEU A 57 -1.29 -21.23 -3.59
C LEU A 57 -2.11 -20.18 -4.36
N ASN A 58 -3.39 -20.03 -4.02
CA ASN A 58 -4.27 -19.08 -4.69
C ASN A 58 -3.90 -17.62 -4.36
N TYR A 59 -3.53 -17.34 -3.11
CA TYR A 59 -3.04 -16.01 -2.75
C TYR A 59 -1.69 -15.69 -3.39
N ASP A 60 -0.77 -16.66 -3.44
CA ASP A 60 0.53 -16.51 -4.09
C ASP A 60 0.35 -16.12 -5.55
N TYR A 61 -0.53 -16.83 -6.25
CA TYR A 61 -0.93 -16.51 -7.63
C TYR A 61 -1.48 -15.09 -7.76
N LEU A 62 -2.41 -14.67 -6.88
CA LEU A 62 -2.99 -13.32 -6.95
C LEU A 62 -1.94 -12.23 -6.80
N ILE A 63 -1.03 -12.35 -5.82
CA ILE A 63 0.04 -11.37 -5.62
C ILE A 63 0.98 -11.37 -6.82
N ASP A 64 1.33 -12.53 -7.37
CA ASP A 64 2.17 -12.60 -8.56
C ASP A 64 1.48 -11.96 -9.77
N PHE A 65 0.19 -12.22 -9.97
CA PHE A 65 -0.60 -11.63 -11.06
C PHE A 65 -0.67 -10.09 -10.97
N ILE A 66 -1.00 -9.53 -9.80
CA ILE A 66 -1.18 -8.06 -9.66
C ILE A 66 0.15 -7.30 -9.63
N THR A 67 1.27 -7.97 -9.30
CA THR A 67 2.60 -7.32 -9.20
C THR A 67 3.54 -7.61 -10.37
N SER A 68 3.22 -8.62 -11.20
CA SER A 68 4.01 -9.00 -12.37
C SER A 68 3.95 -7.95 -13.47
N ALA A 69 5.09 -7.77 -14.14
CA ALA A 69 5.20 -6.96 -15.36
C ALA A 69 4.76 -7.74 -16.61
N GLU A 70 4.65 -9.06 -16.54
CA GLU A 70 4.31 -9.92 -17.67
C GLU A 70 2.80 -10.00 -17.87
N ASN A 71 2.33 -9.95 -19.11
CA ASN A 71 0.93 -10.15 -19.44
C ASN A 71 0.54 -11.62 -19.22
N ILE A 72 0.24 -11.95 -17.96
CA ILE A 72 -0.32 -13.24 -17.54
C ILE A 72 -1.84 -13.18 -17.70
N ASP A 73 -2.42 -14.21 -18.31
CA ASP A 73 -3.88 -14.40 -18.34
C ASP A 73 -4.38 -14.79 -16.94
N PHE A 74 -5.47 -14.15 -16.50
CA PHE A 74 -6.05 -14.47 -15.20
C PHE A 74 -6.69 -15.87 -15.24
N ASN A 75 -6.14 -16.79 -14.47
CA ASN A 75 -6.60 -18.15 -14.29
C ASN A 75 -6.14 -18.66 -12.92
N ILE A 76 -6.97 -18.41 -11.91
CA ILE A 76 -6.66 -18.75 -10.53
C ILE A 76 -6.70 -20.29 -10.30
N PRO A 77 -5.77 -20.88 -9.53
CA PRO A 77 -5.60 -22.35 -9.52
C PRO A 77 -6.79 -23.18 -9.04
N SER A 78 -7.50 -22.77 -7.98
CA SER A 78 -8.51 -23.61 -7.32
C SER A 78 -9.95 -23.17 -7.50
N PHE A 79 -10.19 -22.01 -8.13
CA PHE A 79 -11.51 -21.39 -8.14
C PHE A 79 -12.02 -21.14 -9.56
N PRO A 80 -13.33 -21.32 -9.82
CA PRO A 80 -13.94 -20.65 -10.95
C PRO A 80 -13.86 -19.13 -10.75
N SER A 81 -13.97 -18.39 -11.85
CA SER A 81 -14.08 -16.94 -11.82
C SER A 81 -15.08 -16.49 -12.88
N SER A 82 -15.98 -15.60 -12.49
CA SER A 82 -16.88 -14.95 -13.43
C SER A 82 -16.12 -13.98 -14.33
N THR A 83 -16.74 -13.58 -15.45
CA THR A 83 -16.17 -12.54 -16.32
C THR A 83 -15.95 -11.24 -15.54
N GLU A 84 -16.90 -10.87 -14.69
CA GLU A 84 -16.86 -9.69 -13.83
C GLU A 84 -15.71 -9.79 -12.81
N GLY A 85 -15.57 -10.94 -12.15
CA GLY A 85 -14.50 -11.18 -11.18
C GLY A 85 -13.10 -11.11 -11.81
N ILE A 86 -12.94 -11.71 -13.00
CA ILE A 86 -11.72 -11.61 -13.79
C ILE A 86 -11.40 -10.14 -14.12
N LEU A 87 -12.38 -9.40 -14.63
CA LEU A 87 -12.21 -7.98 -14.97
C LEU A 87 -11.79 -7.16 -13.75
N HIS A 88 -12.39 -7.40 -12.58
CA HIS A 88 -12.01 -6.72 -11.35
C HIS A 88 -10.52 -6.93 -11.02
N PHE A 89 -10.01 -8.16 -11.11
CA PHE A 89 -8.59 -8.42 -10.84
C PHE A 89 -7.66 -7.73 -11.86
N TYR A 90 -8.06 -7.62 -13.13
CA TYR A 90 -7.32 -6.81 -14.10
C TYR A 90 -7.30 -5.32 -13.73
N GLU A 91 -8.43 -4.75 -13.29
CA GLU A 91 -8.47 -3.36 -12.81
C GLU A 91 -7.56 -3.16 -11.57
N VAL A 92 -7.55 -4.11 -10.64
CA VAL A 92 -6.65 -4.10 -9.47
C VAL A 92 -5.18 -4.15 -9.92
N ARG A 93 -4.86 -4.98 -10.91
CA ARG A 93 -3.51 -5.06 -11.48
C ARG A 93 -3.07 -3.75 -12.14
N ASP A 94 -3.97 -3.07 -12.85
CA ASP A 94 -3.68 -1.76 -13.44
C ASP A 94 -3.38 -0.72 -12.37
N ILE A 95 -4.13 -0.73 -11.25
CA ILE A 95 -3.86 0.13 -10.10
C ILE A 95 -2.45 -0.13 -9.54
N PHE A 96 -2.09 -1.40 -9.29
CA PHE A 96 -0.76 -1.74 -8.76
C PHE A 96 0.37 -1.45 -9.75
N THR A 97 0.13 -1.61 -11.05
CA THR A 97 1.09 -1.24 -12.10
C THR A 97 1.37 0.27 -12.07
N ASN A 98 0.32 1.08 -11.93
CA ASN A 98 0.46 2.54 -11.81
C ASN A 98 1.14 2.97 -10.50
N ILE A 99 0.82 2.31 -9.38
CA ILE A 99 1.50 2.52 -8.08
C ILE A 99 3.00 2.23 -8.22
N LYS A 100 3.36 1.11 -8.83
CA LYS A 100 4.74 0.68 -9.03
C LYS A 100 5.52 1.64 -9.94
N LEU A 101 4.90 2.12 -11.02
CA LEU A 101 5.49 3.15 -11.88
C LEU A 101 5.76 4.45 -11.09
N LEU A 102 4.76 4.93 -10.35
CA LEU A 102 4.88 6.13 -9.54
C LEU A 102 5.93 5.97 -8.42
N PHE A 103 6.04 4.77 -7.84
CA PHE A 103 7.07 4.42 -6.87
C PHE A 103 8.47 4.62 -7.47
N TYR A 104 8.76 4.05 -8.65
CA TYR A 104 10.08 4.22 -9.27
C TYR A 104 10.40 5.68 -9.63
N ILE A 105 9.42 6.41 -10.17
CA ILE A 105 9.59 7.84 -10.47
C ILE A 105 9.94 8.62 -9.20
N THR A 106 9.15 8.43 -8.14
CA THR A 106 9.37 9.15 -6.87
C THR A 106 10.63 8.69 -6.14
N ALA A 107 11.06 7.43 -6.30
CA ALA A 107 12.31 6.92 -5.76
C ALA A 107 13.54 7.62 -6.38
N ILE A 108 13.54 7.75 -7.71
CA ILE A 108 14.61 8.45 -8.45
C ILE A 108 14.67 9.92 -7.99
N ILE A 109 13.53 10.62 -7.99
CA ILE A 109 13.48 12.03 -7.59
C ILE A 109 13.87 12.20 -6.11
N SER A 110 13.40 11.32 -5.22
CA SER A 110 13.72 11.36 -3.79
C SER A 110 15.20 11.13 -3.51
N THR A 111 15.88 10.33 -4.33
CA THR A 111 17.33 10.16 -4.25
C THR A 111 18.06 11.47 -4.54
N PHE A 112 17.65 12.20 -5.58
CA PHE A 112 18.20 13.54 -5.87
C PHE A 112 17.86 14.57 -4.77
N ILE A 113 16.64 14.54 -4.22
CA ILE A 113 16.22 15.41 -3.10
C ILE A 113 17.06 15.14 -1.86
N ALA A 114 17.28 13.87 -1.51
CA ALA A 114 18.13 13.49 -0.39
C ALA A 114 19.57 13.98 -0.62
N TYR A 115 20.17 13.67 -1.78
CA TYR A 115 21.51 14.15 -2.14
C TYR A 115 21.63 15.67 -2.04
N TYR A 116 20.65 16.41 -2.59
CA TYR A 116 20.58 17.87 -2.49
C TYR A 116 20.54 18.34 -1.03
N SER A 117 19.74 17.70 -0.18
CA SER A 117 19.59 18.06 1.24
C SER A 117 20.91 17.87 1.99
N PHE A 118 21.59 16.73 1.79
CA PHE A 118 22.88 16.43 2.41
C PHE A 118 23.99 17.37 1.90
N LYS A 119 24.07 17.60 0.58
CA LYS A 119 25.09 18.47 -0.02
C LYS A 119 25.02 19.91 0.47
N ASN A 120 23.81 20.43 0.66
CA ASN A 120 23.58 21.82 1.10
C ASN A 120 23.38 21.96 2.61
N THR A 121 23.58 20.87 3.38
CA THR A 121 23.35 20.83 4.83
C THR A 121 21.97 21.36 5.26
N ASN A 122 20.96 21.22 4.39
CA ASN A 122 19.61 21.71 4.62
C ASN A 122 18.65 20.53 4.80
N PHE A 123 18.23 20.31 6.04
CA PHE A 123 17.43 19.15 6.41
C PHE A 123 15.96 19.49 6.71
N HIS A 124 15.52 20.71 6.42
CA HIS A 124 14.11 21.11 6.59
C HIS A 124 13.15 20.24 5.77
N ILE A 125 13.62 19.68 4.65
CA ILE A 125 12.84 18.72 3.85
C ILE A 125 12.44 17.49 4.70
N PHE A 126 13.39 16.89 5.43
CA PHE A 126 13.09 15.78 6.32
C PHE A 126 12.19 16.19 7.51
N TYR A 127 12.31 17.43 7.98
CA TYR A 127 11.42 17.97 9.00
C TYR A 127 9.96 18.02 8.51
N TYR A 128 9.71 18.64 7.36
CA TYR A 128 8.35 18.74 6.81
C TYR A 128 7.82 17.37 6.38
N SER A 129 8.63 16.51 5.77
CA SER A 129 8.24 15.12 5.45
C SER A 129 7.82 14.36 6.71
N SER A 130 8.53 14.50 7.83
CA SER A 130 8.11 13.85 9.08
C SER A 130 6.73 14.29 9.57
N HIS A 131 6.34 15.56 9.34
CA HIS A 131 5.01 16.05 9.71
C HIS A 131 3.92 15.53 8.76
N ILE A 132 4.18 15.54 7.44
CA ILE A 132 3.27 14.98 6.43
C ILE A 132 3.01 13.50 6.73
N LEU A 133 4.07 12.73 6.94
CA LEU A 133 4.02 11.29 7.21
C LEU A 133 3.43 10.94 8.58
N LEU A 134 3.32 11.86 9.54
CA LEU A 134 2.58 11.62 10.78
C LEU A 134 1.10 12.01 10.65
N THR A 135 0.82 13.14 10.01
CA THR A 135 -0.53 13.72 10.00
C THR A 135 -1.51 12.88 9.18
N ILE A 136 -1.11 12.46 7.97
CA ILE A 136 -1.97 11.69 7.07
C ILE A 136 -2.32 10.30 7.64
N PRO A 137 -1.35 9.49 8.13
CA PRO A 137 -1.66 8.17 8.66
C PRO A 137 -2.47 8.19 9.96
N LEU A 138 -2.29 9.21 10.83
CA LEU A 138 -3.10 9.35 12.04
C LEU A 138 -4.58 9.61 11.73
N LEU A 139 -4.88 10.35 10.65
CA LEU A 139 -6.25 10.55 10.17
C LEU A 139 -6.83 9.27 9.55
N LEU A 140 -6.04 8.53 8.78
CA LEU A 140 -6.50 7.31 8.14
C LEU A 140 -6.74 6.17 9.15
N ILE A 141 -5.89 6.02 10.17
CA ILE A 141 -6.08 4.96 11.16
C ILE A 141 -7.31 5.21 12.02
N THR A 142 -7.61 6.47 12.34
CA THR A 142 -8.83 6.81 13.07
C THR A 142 -10.08 6.48 12.27
N THR A 143 -10.11 6.72 10.95
CA THR A 143 -11.26 6.34 10.12
C THR A 143 -11.39 4.84 9.93
N PHE A 144 -10.28 4.10 9.75
CA PHE A 144 -10.30 2.64 9.65
C PHE A 144 -10.84 1.97 10.92
N VAL A 145 -10.40 2.41 12.11
CA VAL A 145 -10.84 1.83 13.39
C VAL A 145 -12.32 2.11 13.68
N LEU A 146 -12.86 3.25 13.23
CA LEU A 146 -14.26 3.60 13.48
C LEU A 146 -15.24 2.79 12.62
N ASN A 147 -14.92 2.57 11.34
CA ASN A 147 -15.79 1.81 10.43
C ASN A 147 -15.04 1.33 9.18
N PHE A 148 -14.29 0.23 9.30
CA PHE A 148 -13.50 -0.30 8.19
C PHE A 148 -14.36 -0.63 6.97
N ASN A 149 -15.52 -1.28 7.14
CA ASN A 149 -16.40 -1.72 6.05
C ASN A 149 -16.87 -0.55 5.19
N LYS A 150 -17.21 0.58 5.83
CA LYS A 150 -17.60 1.81 5.12
C LYS A 150 -16.42 2.41 4.36
N VAL A 151 -15.23 2.43 4.97
CA VAL A 151 -14.02 2.91 4.30
C VAL A 151 -13.64 2.00 3.13
N PHE A 152 -13.72 0.67 3.30
CA PHE A 152 -13.48 -0.33 2.26
C PHE A 152 -14.46 -0.16 1.09
N THR A 153 -15.74 0.02 1.37
CA THR A 153 -16.75 0.34 0.34
C THR A 153 -16.44 1.64 -0.40
N TYR A 154 -16.07 2.71 0.30
CA TYR A 154 -15.73 3.97 -0.36
C TYR A 154 -14.45 3.90 -1.18
N PHE A 155 -13.44 3.16 -0.70
CA PHE A 155 -12.25 2.88 -1.47
C PHE A 155 -12.62 2.28 -2.82
N HIS A 156 -13.45 1.23 -2.83
CA HIS A 156 -13.88 0.61 -4.09
C HIS A 156 -14.63 1.59 -4.99
N LYS A 157 -15.53 2.41 -4.44
CA LYS A 157 -16.25 3.43 -5.22
C LYS A 157 -15.38 4.56 -5.78
N ILE A 158 -14.19 4.80 -5.20
CA ILE A 158 -13.23 5.79 -5.70
C ILE A 158 -12.42 5.21 -6.86
N PHE A 159 -12.02 3.94 -6.75
CA PHE A 159 -11.12 3.30 -7.71
C PHE A 159 -11.84 2.56 -8.84
N PHE A 160 -13.09 2.14 -8.64
CA PHE A 160 -13.88 1.38 -9.61
C PHE A 160 -15.16 2.13 -9.96
N ASN A 161 -15.46 2.20 -11.26
CA ASN A 161 -16.70 2.81 -11.79
C ASN A 161 -17.81 1.77 -12.03
N ASN A 162 -17.66 0.57 -11.45
CA ASN A 162 -18.55 -0.58 -11.59
C ASN A 162 -18.69 -1.30 -10.23
N ASP A 163 -19.54 -2.31 -10.18
CA ASP A 163 -19.79 -3.12 -8.97
C ASP A 163 -19.13 -4.52 -9.03
N PHE A 164 -18.17 -4.75 -9.93
CA PHE A 164 -17.54 -6.06 -10.12
C PHE A 164 -16.72 -6.52 -8.91
N TRP A 165 -16.35 -5.61 -8.01
CA TRP A 165 -15.74 -5.92 -6.72
C TRP A 165 -16.71 -6.56 -5.71
N ILE A 166 -18.02 -6.57 -5.99
CA ILE A 166 -19.03 -7.25 -5.16
C ILE A 166 -19.19 -8.69 -5.68
N PHE A 167 -18.39 -9.59 -5.13
CA PHE A 167 -18.34 -11.00 -5.54
C PHE A 167 -19.55 -11.81 -5.08
N ASP A 168 -20.07 -12.65 -5.98
CA ASP A 168 -21.02 -13.72 -5.66
C ASP A 168 -20.23 -14.97 -5.27
N ILE A 169 -20.45 -15.48 -4.06
CA ILE A 169 -19.73 -16.63 -3.51
C ILE A 169 -19.78 -17.88 -4.40
N ASN A 170 -20.85 -18.04 -5.18
CA ASN A 170 -21.05 -19.21 -6.03
C ASN A 170 -20.29 -19.10 -7.36
N LYS A 171 -19.98 -17.87 -7.80
CA LYS A 171 -19.28 -17.60 -9.06
C LYS A 171 -17.81 -17.28 -8.84
N ASP A 172 -17.52 -16.55 -7.76
CA ASP A 172 -16.22 -16.01 -7.39
C ASP A 172 -15.89 -16.39 -5.93
N PRO A 173 -15.73 -17.70 -5.62
CA PRO A 173 -15.48 -18.19 -4.26
C PRO A 173 -14.17 -17.71 -3.65
N ILE A 174 -13.29 -17.09 -4.45
CA ILE A 174 -12.05 -16.44 -4.00
C ILE A 174 -12.28 -15.43 -2.85
N ILE A 175 -13.47 -14.81 -2.77
CA ILE A 175 -13.81 -13.89 -1.69
C ILE A 175 -13.76 -14.56 -0.30
N ASN A 176 -13.99 -15.87 -0.20
CA ASN A 176 -13.94 -16.60 1.07
C ASN A 176 -12.55 -16.61 1.71
N ILE A 177 -11.49 -16.38 0.92
CA ILE A 177 -10.12 -16.32 1.40
C ILE A 177 -9.56 -14.89 1.38
N LEU A 178 -10.35 -13.90 0.98
CA LEU A 178 -9.97 -12.48 0.98
C LEU A 178 -10.95 -11.66 1.84
N PRO A 179 -11.07 -11.95 3.14
CA PRO A 179 -11.99 -11.23 4.00
C PRO A 179 -11.52 -9.78 4.23
N GLU A 180 -12.45 -8.90 4.59
CA GLU A 180 -12.16 -7.48 4.82
C GLU A 180 -11.13 -7.26 5.94
N GLU A 181 -11.12 -8.13 6.95
CA GLU A 181 -10.17 -8.10 8.07
C GLU A 181 -8.70 -8.23 7.61
N PHE A 182 -8.44 -9.02 6.57
CA PHE A 182 -7.10 -9.12 5.99
C PHE A 182 -6.65 -7.77 5.42
N PHE A 183 -7.53 -7.08 4.69
CA PHE A 183 -7.23 -5.76 4.15
C PHE A 183 -7.05 -4.70 5.24
N LEU A 184 -7.76 -4.84 6.37
CA LEU A 184 -7.51 -4.02 7.56
C LEU A 184 -6.10 -4.25 8.12
N HIS A 185 -5.66 -5.50 8.23
CA HIS A 185 -4.30 -5.81 8.68
C HIS A 185 -3.24 -5.23 7.72
N MET A 186 -3.45 -5.31 6.40
CA MET A 186 -2.59 -4.64 5.43
C MET A 186 -2.54 -3.12 5.65
N ALA A 187 -3.70 -2.49 5.82
CA ALA A 187 -3.80 -1.05 6.05
C ALA A 187 -3.08 -0.61 7.33
N ILE A 188 -3.22 -1.38 8.41
CA ILE A 188 -2.50 -1.16 9.68
C ILE A 188 -0.99 -1.30 9.46
N PHE A 189 -0.54 -2.33 8.74
CA PHE A 189 0.89 -2.55 8.53
C PHE A 189 1.53 -1.44 7.67
N ILE A 190 0.85 -1.00 6.60
CA ILE A 190 1.26 0.18 5.82
C ILE A 190 1.39 1.41 6.74
N ASN A 191 0.41 1.63 7.63
CA ASN A 191 0.43 2.75 8.56
C ASN A 191 1.66 2.72 9.49
N ILE A 192 1.98 1.55 10.05
CA ILE A 192 3.16 1.33 10.89
C ILE A 192 4.44 1.67 10.12
N MET A 193 4.57 1.18 8.88
CA MET A 193 5.74 1.47 8.02
C MET A 193 5.90 2.97 7.75
N VAL A 194 4.80 3.67 7.46
CA VAL A 194 4.82 5.12 7.25
C VAL A 194 5.25 5.86 8.53
N ILE A 195 4.76 5.46 9.70
CA ILE A 195 5.18 6.04 10.99
C ILE A 195 6.69 5.82 11.22
N ILE A 196 7.22 4.64 10.91
CA ILE A 196 8.66 4.35 11.01
C ILE A 196 9.46 5.29 10.11
N PHE A 197 9.02 5.53 8.87
CA PHE A 197 9.66 6.48 7.97
C PHE A 197 9.57 7.93 8.48
N ALA A 198 8.44 8.32 9.06
CA ALA A 198 8.27 9.62 9.68
C ALA A 198 9.26 9.86 10.83
N ILE A 199 9.40 8.87 11.73
CA ILE A 199 10.38 8.88 12.83
C ILE A 199 11.80 8.95 12.28
N THR A 200 12.10 8.21 11.21
CA THR A 200 13.42 8.21 10.56
C THR A 200 13.75 9.58 9.99
N CYS A 201 12.83 10.23 9.28
CA CYS A 201 12.99 11.60 8.79
C CYS A 201 13.24 12.57 9.95
N ARG A 202 12.49 12.44 11.05
CA ARG A 202 12.67 13.25 12.26
C ARG A 202 14.06 13.07 12.88
N LYS A 203 14.57 11.84 12.94
CA LYS A 203 15.92 11.53 13.45
C LYS A 203 17.01 12.13 12.55
N ILE A 204 16.86 12.02 11.22
CA ILE A 204 17.80 12.63 10.26
C ILE A 204 17.87 14.14 10.48
N TYR A 205 16.72 14.82 10.58
CA TYR A 205 16.68 16.26 10.86
C TYR A 205 17.36 16.63 12.19
N LYS A 206 17.08 15.90 13.27
CA LYS A 206 17.68 16.18 14.60
C LYS A 206 19.19 15.97 14.63
N LYS A 207 19.69 14.87 14.05
CA LYS A 207 21.12 14.58 14.03
C LYS A 207 21.90 15.64 13.24
N SER A 208 21.35 16.09 12.12
CA SER A 208 22.04 17.09 11.30
C SER A 208 21.95 18.50 11.88
N SER A 209 20.87 18.86 12.58
CA SER A 209 20.77 20.15 13.28
C SER A 209 21.68 20.24 14.51
N SER A 210 22.14 19.11 15.07
CA SER A 210 23.17 19.12 16.12
C SER A 210 24.61 19.23 15.60
N LEU A 211 24.83 19.13 14.29
CA LEU A 211 26.16 19.17 13.65
C LEU A 211 26.47 20.50 12.96
N ILE A 212 25.50 21.41 12.91
CA ILE A 212 25.58 22.76 12.33
C ILE A 212 25.50 23.75 13.49
#